data_AF-A0A3B9IUI6-F1
#
_entry.id   AF-A0A3B9IUI6-F1
#
_cell.length_a   1.000
_cell.length_b   1.000
_cell.length_c   1.000
_cell.angle_alpha   90.00
_cell.angle_beta   90.00
_cell.angle_gamma   90.00
#
_symmetry.space_group_name_H-M   'P 1'
#
loop_
_entity.id
_entity.type
_entity.pdbx_description
1 polymer ?
#
loop_
_entity_poly.entity_id
_entity_poly.type
_entity_poly.pdbx_seq_one_letter_code
_entity_poly.pdbx_strand_id
1 'polypeptide(L)'
;LHPDQIPADDEAPGWSQKFRALGELLPVVGLIAFVLGSIYTGIATATEAAAFGVIGSFAVAAIGRDLTWANFSASLMGAVRTSCMISLILAGSAFLTLAMGFTGIPRALADLIASLNLSPLQLIVALALFYIVLGCFLDGISAVVLTMAVVMPMITQAGIDLIWFG
;
A
#
# COMPACT_ATOMS: atom_id res chain seq x y z
N LEU A 1 -15.94 -26.03 -33.35
CA LEU A 1 -15.56 -26.31 -31.95
C LEU A 1 -14.62 -27.49 -32.00
N HIS A 2 -13.36 -27.34 -31.58
CA HIS A 2 -12.31 -28.37 -31.64
C HIS A 2 -12.27 -29.13 -30.30
N PRO A 3 -12.97 -30.28 -30.16
CA PRO A 3 -12.98 -31.06 -28.92
C PRO A 3 -11.62 -31.70 -28.59
N ASP A 4 -10.69 -31.77 -29.54
CA ASP A 4 -9.35 -32.37 -29.36
C ASP A 4 -8.34 -31.46 -28.62
N GLN A 5 -8.75 -30.25 -28.23
CA GLN A 5 -7.92 -29.28 -27.49
C GLN A 5 -8.30 -29.15 -26.01
N ILE A 6 -9.21 -29.99 -25.52
CA ILE A 6 -9.62 -29.99 -24.12
C ILE A 6 -8.55 -30.80 -23.36
N PRO A 7 -7.74 -30.17 -22.48
CA PRO A 7 -6.84 -30.92 -21.61
C PRO A 7 -7.66 -31.92 -20.81
N ALA A 8 -7.21 -33.16 -20.68
CA ALA A 8 -7.87 -34.14 -19.82
C ALA A 8 -8.05 -33.54 -18.42
N ASP A 9 -9.24 -33.67 -17.83
CA ASP A 9 -9.52 -33.21 -16.47
C ASP A 9 -8.41 -33.74 -15.54
N ASP A 10 -7.56 -32.85 -15.02
CA ASP A 10 -6.57 -33.20 -14.02
C ASP A 10 -7.32 -33.81 -12.83
N GLU A 11 -7.19 -35.12 -12.64
CA GLU A 11 -7.73 -35.82 -11.47
C GLU A 11 -7.35 -35.03 -10.23
N ALA A 12 -8.35 -34.65 -9.41
CA ALA A 12 -8.12 -33.80 -8.24
C ALA A 12 -6.96 -34.37 -7.42
N PRO A 13 -5.89 -33.58 -7.16
CA PRO A 13 -4.63 -34.11 -6.67
C PRO A 13 -4.88 -34.88 -5.36
N GLY A 14 -4.36 -36.09 -5.30
CA GLY A 14 -4.46 -36.94 -4.12
C GLY A 14 -3.89 -36.22 -2.89
N TRP A 15 -4.41 -36.52 -1.70
CA TRP A 15 -3.98 -35.86 -0.45
C TRP A 15 -2.45 -35.85 -0.25
N SER A 16 -1.74 -36.89 -0.72
CA SER A 16 -0.28 -36.97 -0.72
C SER A 16 0.42 -35.93 -1.62
N GLN A 17 -0.12 -35.63 -2.81
CA GLN A 17 0.41 -34.58 -3.68
C GLN A 17 0.16 -33.19 -3.10
N LYS A 18 -0.97 -32.98 -2.43
CA LYS A 18 -1.27 -31.73 -1.70
C LYS A 18 -0.25 -31.46 -0.59
N PHE A 19 0.08 -32.47 0.23
CA PHE A 19 1.11 -32.34 1.27
C PHE A 19 2.51 -32.10 0.70
N ARG A 20 2.85 -32.69 -0.45
CA ARG A 20 4.14 -32.45 -1.11
C ARG A 20 4.25 -31.02 -1.65
N ALA A 21 3.19 -30.51 -2.28
CA ALA A 21 3.14 -29.12 -2.77
C ALA A 21 3.21 -28.10 -1.62
N LEU A 22 2.63 -28.41 -0.46
CA LEU A 22 2.78 -27.60 0.76
C LEU A 22 4.25 -27.50 1.21
N GLY A 23 5.03 -28.57 1.03
CA GLY A 23 6.47 -28.57 1.32
C GLY A 23 7.28 -27.60 0.45
N GLU A 24 6.84 -27.35 -0.78
CA GLU A 24 7.50 -26.41 -1.72
C GLU A 24 7.28 -24.94 -1.33
N LEU A 25 6.23 -24.63 -0.56
CA LEU A 25 5.95 -23.29 -0.03
C LEU A 25 6.69 -22.99 1.27
N LEU A 26 7.18 -24.02 1.95
CA LEU A 26 7.87 -23.90 3.24
C LEU A 26 9.05 -22.90 3.23
N PRO A 27 9.91 -22.85 2.18
CA PRO A 27 11.01 -21.88 2.12
C PRO A 27 10.53 -20.42 2.08
N VAL A 28 9.43 -20.15 1.37
CA VAL A 28 8.87 -18.79 1.24
C VAL A 28 8.24 -18.35 2.56
N VAL A 29 7.45 -19.24 3.19
CA VAL A 29 6.86 -18.97 4.51
C VAL A 29 7.95 -18.79 5.57
N GLY A 30 9.01 -19.60 5.53
CA GLY A 30 10.18 -19.46 6.40
C GLY A 30 10.88 -18.11 6.22
N LEU A 31 11.04 -17.64 4.98
CA LEU A 31 11.60 -16.31 4.71
C LEU A 31 10.73 -15.19 5.27
N ILE A 32 9.40 -15.28 5.10
CA ILE A 32 8.46 -14.28 5.66
C ILE A 32 8.55 -14.27 7.19
N ALA A 33 8.53 -15.44 7.82
CA ALA A 33 8.64 -15.59 9.27
C ALA A 33 9.98 -15.05 9.79
N PHE A 34 11.07 -15.25 9.04
CA PHE A 34 12.39 -14.71 9.38
C PHE A 34 12.42 -13.18 9.31
N VAL A 35 11.91 -12.58 8.23
CA VAL A 35 11.87 -11.12 8.07
C VAL A 35 10.97 -10.48 9.13
N LEU A 36 9.73 -10.96 9.29
CA LEU A 36 8.82 -10.45 10.30
C LEU A 36 9.36 -10.70 11.72
N GLY A 37 9.90 -11.89 11.97
CA GLY A 37 10.51 -12.25 13.24
C GLY A 37 11.65 -11.30 13.61
N SER A 38 12.52 -10.94 12.65
CA SER A 38 13.61 -9.99 12.88
C SER A 38 13.13 -8.58 13.27
N ILE A 39 11.99 -8.14 12.70
CA ILE A 39 11.36 -6.87 13.04
C ILE A 39 10.74 -6.92 14.44
N TYR A 40 9.92 -7.94 14.72
CA TYR A 40 9.19 -8.03 16.00
C TYR A 40 10.10 -8.32 17.19
N THR A 41 11.19 -9.06 16.99
CA THR A 41 12.20 -9.31 18.03
C THR A 41 13.14 -8.12 18.24
N GLY A 42 13.07 -7.09 17.39
CA GLY A 42 13.92 -5.91 17.47
C GLY A 42 15.37 -6.15 17.04
N ILE A 43 15.67 -7.31 16.44
CA ILE A 43 17.01 -7.63 15.93
C ILE A 43 17.36 -6.75 14.72
N ALA A 44 16.36 -6.42 13.90
CA ALA A 44 16.54 -5.62 12.70
C ALA A 44 15.42 -4.56 12.56
N THR A 45 15.78 -3.37 12.11
CA THR A 45 14.83 -2.34 11.68
C THR A 45 14.19 -2.72 10.33
N ALA A 46 13.10 -2.06 9.94
CA ALA A 46 12.41 -2.34 8.67
C ALA A 46 13.36 -2.30 7.44
N THR A 47 14.32 -1.37 7.44
CA THR A 47 15.30 -1.23 6.36
C THR A 47 16.31 -2.37 6.35
N GLU A 48 16.81 -2.78 7.53
CA GLU A 48 17.74 -3.92 7.66
C GLU A 48 17.04 -5.24 7.35
N ALA A 49 15.80 -5.41 7.81
CA ALA A 49 14.95 -6.56 7.52
C ALA A 49 14.70 -6.72 6.02
N ALA A 50 14.59 -5.62 5.26
CA ALA A 50 14.53 -5.67 3.80
C ALA A 50 15.81 -6.25 3.18
N ALA A 51 17.00 -5.85 3.67
CA ALA A 51 18.27 -6.42 3.21
C ALA A 51 18.36 -7.93 3.51
N PHE A 52 17.94 -8.34 4.71
CA PHE A 52 17.83 -9.75 5.07
C PHE A 52 16.84 -10.52 4.19
N GLY A 53 15.72 -9.89 3.80
CA GLY A 53 14.76 -10.43 2.85
C GLY A 53 15.36 -10.68 1.47
N VAL A 54 16.17 -9.75 0.96
CA VAL A 54 16.88 -9.91 -0.33
C VAL A 54 17.87 -11.08 -0.24
N ILE A 55 18.73 -11.10 0.78
CA ILE A 55 19.71 -12.18 0.98
C ILE A 55 19.00 -13.53 1.10
N GLY A 56 17.92 -13.60 1.88
CA GLY A 56 17.14 -14.81 2.05
C GLY A 56 16.42 -15.24 0.77
N SER A 57 15.92 -14.31 -0.05
CA SER A 57 15.33 -14.63 -1.35
C SER A 57 16.35 -15.22 -2.35
N PHE A 58 17.59 -14.72 -2.34
CA PHE A 58 18.67 -15.32 -3.12
C PHE A 58 19.03 -16.72 -2.62
N ALA A 59 19.07 -16.92 -1.31
CA ALA A 59 19.32 -18.24 -0.72
C ALA A 59 18.24 -19.26 -1.11
N VAL A 60 16.96 -18.87 -1.04
CA VAL A 60 15.83 -19.72 -1.45
C VAL A 60 15.91 -20.05 -2.95
N ALA A 61 16.17 -19.06 -3.81
CA ALA A 61 16.31 -19.27 -5.25
C ALA A 61 17.51 -20.17 -5.60
N ALA A 62 18.61 -20.07 -4.85
CA ALA A 62 19.78 -20.93 -5.01
C ALA A 62 19.48 -22.39 -4.59
N ILE A 63 18.77 -22.59 -3.48
CA ILE A 63 18.33 -23.93 -3.02
C ILE A 63 17.36 -24.56 -4.02
N GLY A 64 16.44 -23.76 -4.59
CA GLY A 64 15.52 -24.18 -5.65
C GLY A 64 16.18 -24.47 -7.00
N ARG A 65 17.46 -24.12 -7.18
CA ARG A 65 18.25 -24.25 -8.43
C ARG A 65 17.69 -23.43 -9.61
N ASP A 66 16.84 -22.44 -9.33
CA ASP A 66 16.24 -21.57 -10.34
C ASP A 66 17.06 -20.29 -10.62
N LEU A 67 18.18 -20.13 -9.91
CA LEU A 67 19.06 -18.97 -10.00
C LEU A 67 19.92 -19.02 -11.28
N THR A 68 19.30 -18.68 -12.42
CA THR A 68 19.98 -18.46 -13.69
C THR A 68 20.06 -16.97 -13.99
N TRP A 69 21.06 -16.54 -14.77
CA TRP A 69 21.18 -15.13 -15.19
C TRP A 69 19.92 -14.64 -15.94
N ALA A 70 19.32 -15.52 -16.74
CA ALA A 70 18.07 -15.22 -17.46
C ALA A 70 16.91 -14.97 -16.49
N ASN A 71 16.68 -15.88 -15.52
CA ASN A 71 15.61 -15.72 -14.54
C ASN A 71 15.84 -14.51 -13.63
N PHE A 72 17.09 -14.26 -13.23
CA PHE A 72 17.45 -13.10 -12.43
C PHE A 72 17.18 -11.79 -13.17
N SER A 73 17.63 -11.66 -14.42
CA SER A 73 17.40 -10.48 -15.24
C SER A 73 15.91 -10.28 -15.54
N ALA A 74 15.16 -11.35 -15.83
CA ALA A 74 13.72 -11.29 -16.04
C ALA A 74 12.98 -10.81 -14.78
N SER A 75 13.34 -11.35 -13.61
CA SER A 75 12.75 -10.98 -12.32
C SER A 75 13.05 -9.52 -11.96
N LEU A 76 14.30 -9.09 -12.17
CA LEU A 76 14.71 -7.71 -11.95
C LEU A 76 13.97 -6.75 -12.88
N MET A 77 13.83 -7.09 -14.16
CA MET A 77 13.08 -6.28 -15.12
C MET A 77 11.59 -6.18 -14.73
N GLY A 78 10.99 -7.26 -14.25
CA GLY A 78 9.62 -7.27 -13.73
C GLY A 78 9.45 -6.37 -12.50
N ALA A 79 10.39 -6.44 -11.55
CA ALA A 79 10.42 -5.59 -10.36
C ALA A 79 10.59 -4.12 -10.75
N VAL A 80 11.56 -3.80 -11.62
CA VAL A 80 11.82 -2.43 -12.09
C VAL A 80 10.59 -1.87 -12.82
N ARG A 81 9.94 -2.64 -13.70
CA ARG A 81 8.74 -2.18 -14.41
C ARG A 81 7.62 -1.80 -13.45
N THR A 82 7.33 -2.65 -12.47
CA THR A 82 6.29 -2.40 -11.47
C THR A 82 6.64 -1.19 -10.61
N SER A 83 7.90 -1.11 -10.15
CA SER A 83 8.39 0.03 -9.38
C SER A 83 8.32 1.33 -10.16
N CYS A 84 8.75 1.36 -11.43
CA CYS A 84 8.65 2.53 -12.28
C CYS A 84 7.19 2.96 -12.51
N MET A 85 6.26 2.03 -12.71
CA MET A 85 4.83 2.35 -12.81
C MET A 85 4.32 3.03 -11.54
N ILE A 86 4.63 2.49 -10.37
CA ILE A 86 4.24 3.08 -9.08
C ILE A 86 4.91 4.44 -8.88
N SER A 87 6.21 4.56 -9.13
CA SER A 87 6.95 5.82 -9.00
C SER A 87 6.41 6.91 -9.92
N LEU A 88 6.00 6.57 -11.15
CA LEU A 88 5.37 7.53 -12.06
C LEU A 88 4.01 8.01 -11.54
N ILE A 89 3.20 7.11 -10.99
CA ILE A 89 1.92 7.48 -10.34
C ILE A 89 2.19 8.41 -9.14
N LEU A 90 3.17 8.07 -8.30
CA LEU A 90 3.55 8.90 -7.14
C LEU A 90 4.10 10.27 -7.56
N ALA A 91 4.88 10.35 -8.64
CA ALA A 91 5.38 11.61 -9.17
C ALA A 91 4.24 12.50 -9.69
N GLY A 92 3.27 11.92 -10.41
CA GLY A 92 2.07 12.63 -10.84
C GLY A 92 1.20 13.10 -9.67
N SER A 93 1.02 12.25 -8.65
CA SER A 93 0.32 12.59 -7.41
C SER A 93 1.02 13.73 -6.66
N ALA A 94 2.34 13.69 -6.51
CA ALA A 94 3.10 14.76 -5.87
C ALA A 94 2.95 16.10 -6.60
N PHE A 95 2.96 16.09 -7.94
CA PHE A 95 2.72 17.29 -8.73
C PHE A 95 1.30 17.84 -8.54
N LEU A 96 0.28 16.97 -8.53
CA LEU A 96 -1.11 17.35 -8.26
C LEU A 96 -1.28 17.94 -6.86
N THR A 97 -0.65 17.33 -5.85
CA THR A 97 -0.61 17.84 -4.48
C THR A 97 -0.03 19.25 -4.42
N LEU A 98 1.10 19.50 -5.09
CA LEU A 98 1.70 20.83 -5.16
C LEU A 98 0.77 21.84 -5.85
N ALA A 99 0.17 21.47 -6.99
CA ALA A 99 -0.77 22.32 -7.70
C ALA A 99 -2.01 22.67 -6.86
N MET A 100 -2.56 21.70 -6.12
CA MET A 100 -3.66 21.92 -5.17
C MET A 100 -3.24 22.81 -4.00
N GLY A 101 -2.01 22.66 -3.51
CA GLY A 101 -1.44 23.53 -2.48
C GLY A 101 -1.30 24.98 -2.94
N PHE A 102 -0.86 25.21 -4.18
CA PHE A 102 -0.76 26.57 -4.74
C PHE A 102 -2.10 27.20 -5.06
N THR A 103 -3.05 26.42 -5.58
CA THR A 103 -4.40 26.91 -5.92
C THR A 103 -5.28 27.11 -4.69
N GLY A 104 -4.97 26.45 -3.56
CA GLY A 104 -5.72 26.57 -2.32
C GLY A 104 -7.12 25.96 -2.37
N ILE A 105 -7.44 25.16 -3.40
CA ILE A 105 -8.77 24.55 -3.57
C ILE A 105 -9.19 23.72 -2.34
N PRO A 106 -8.34 22.82 -1.78
CA PRO A 106 -8.73 22.04 -0.60
C PRO A 106 -9.10 22.93 0.58
N ARG A 107 -8.36 24.03 0.75
CA ARG A 107 -8.59 25.01 1.81
C ARG A 107 -9.90 25.76 1.61
N ALA A 108 -10.18 26.23 0.39
CA ALA A 108 -11.42 26.93 0.06
C ALA A 108 -12.66 26.04 0.25
N LEU A 109 -12.57 24.75 -0.09
CA LEU A 109 -13.65 23.79 0.16
C LEU A 109 -13.85 23.54 1.66
N ALA A 110 -12.78 23.47 2.45
CA ALA A 110 -12.88 23.40 3.90
C ALA A 110 -13.54 24.67 4.49
N ASP A 111 -13.20 25.86 3.99
CA ASP A 111 -13.83 27.12 4.41
C ASP A 111 -15.35 27.14 4.08
N LEU A 112 -15.74 26.56 2.94
CA LEU A 112 -17.16 26.39 2.58
C LEU A 112 -17.89 25.56 3.63
N ILE A 113 -17.32 24.42 4.04
CA ILE A 113 -17.89 23.56 5.09
C ILE A 113 -17.96 24.31 6.42
N ALA A 114 -16.94 25.13 6.73
CA ALA A 114 -16.91 25.97 7.93
C ALA A 114 -18.10 26.92 8.00
N SER A 115 -18.46 27.52 6.86
CA SER A 115 -19.52 28.54 6.77
C SER A 115 -20.92 27.98 7.01
N LEU A 116 -21.11 26.67 6.91
CA LEU A 116 -22.42 26.01 7.03
C LEU A 116 -22.93 25.92 8.49
N ASN A 117 -22.19 26.40 9.49
CA ASN A 117 -22.56 26.39 10.92
C ASN A 117 -23.18 25.05 11.37
N LEU A 118 -22.53 23.95 11.00
CA LEU A 118 -23.03 22.61 11.24
C LEU A 118 -22.91 22.21 12.72
N SER A 119 -23.82 21.36 13.18
CA SER A 119 -23.67 20.70 14.49
C SER A 119 -22.45 19.75 14.50
N PRO A 120 -21.87 19.43 15.67
CA PRO A 120 -20.64 18.64 15.76
C PRO A 120 -20.68 17.29 15.02
N LEU A 121 -21.80 16.55 15.12
CA LEU A 121 -21.94 15.28 14.40
C LEU A 121 -22.08 15.45 12.89
N GLN A 122 -22.81 16.47 12.43
CA GLN A 122 -22.94 16.79 11.01
C GLN A 122 -21.60 17.24 10.41
N LEU A 123 -20.81 17.97 11.19
CA LEU A 123 -19.48 18.41 10.80
C LEU A 123 -18.53 17.24 10.56
N ILE A 124 -18.50 16.26 11.47
CA ILE A 124 -17.67 15.06 11.33
C ILE A 124 -18.03 14.29 10.06
N VAL A 125 -19.33 14.07 9.82
CA VAL A 125 -19.78 13.36 8.61
C VAL A 125 -19.45 14.13 7.33
N ALA A 126 -19.63 15.45 7.33
CA ALA A 126 -19.29 16.30 6.19
C ALA A 126 -17.78 16.29 5.89
N LEU A 127 -16.94 16.41 6.92
CA LEU A 127 -15.49 16.33 6.79
C LEU A 127 -15.03 14.94 6.34
N ALA A 128 -15.63 13.86 6.84
CA ALA A 128 -15.31 12.51 6.42
C ALA A 128 -15.60 12.29 4.92
N LEU A 129 -16.78 12.70 4.46
CA LEU A 129 -17.14 12.62 3.04
C LEU A 129 -16.23 13.50 2.17
N PHE A 130 -15.93 14.71 2.64
CA PHE A 130 -15.00 15.61 1.98
C PHE A 130 -13.60 15.00 1.85
N TYR A 131 -13.04 14.43 2.92
CA TYR A 131 -11.73 13.79 2.88
C TYR A 131 -11.71 12.51 2.06
N ILE A 132 -12.81 11.76 1.97
CA ILE A 132 -12.91 10.61 1.05
C ILE A 132 -12.79 11.09 -0.39
N VAL A 133 -13.53 12.14 -0.78
CA VAL A 133 -13.47 12.70 -2.13
C VAL A 133 -12.09 13.31 -2.39
N LEU A 134 -11.53 14.04 -1.44
CA LEU A 134 -10.22 14.67 -1.57
C LEU A 134 -9.09 13.63 -1.65
N GLY A 135 -9.19 12.55 -0.90
CA GLY A 135 -8.25 11.43 -0.87
C GLY A 135 -8.24 10.59 -2.16
N CYS A 136 -9.26 10.71 -3.01
CA CYS A 136 -9.20 10.15 -4.36
C CYS A 136 -8.19 10.88 -5.26
N PHE A 137 -7.86 12.14 -4.95
CA PHE A 137 -6.95 12.97 -5.74
C PHE A 137 -5.62 13.21 -5.04
N LEU A 138 -5.64 13.32 -3.70
CA LEU A 138 -4.48 13.65 -2.88
C LEU A 138 -4.07 12.48 -2.01
N ASP A 139 -2.77 12.40 -1.73
CA ASP A 139 -2.25 11.55 -0.66
C ASP A 139 -2.86 11.98 0.70
N GLY A 140 -3.09 11.01 1.58
CA GLY A 140 -3.82 11.24 2.84
C GLY A 140 -3.13 12.27 3.75
N ILE A 141 -1.81 12.26 3.83
CA ILE A 141 -1.04 13.19 4.68
C ILE A 141 -1.15 14.61 4.10
N SER A 142 -0.99 14.74 2.80
CA SER A 142 -1.03 15.99 2.04
C SER A 142 -2.40 16.64 2.09
N ALA A 143 -3.46 15.85 1.94
CA ALA A 143 -4.84 16.29 2.06
C ALA A 143 -5.08 16.96 3.42
N VAL A 144 -4.66 16.32 4.52
CA VAL A 144 -4.80 16.85 5.88
C VAL A 144 -3.94 18.10 6.10
N VAL A 145 -2.66 18.07 5.68
CA VAL A 145 -1.74 19.21 5.88
C VAL A 145 -2.23 20.47 5.17
N LEU A 146 -2.78 20.35 3.95
CA LEU A 146 -3.28 21.49 3.18
C LEU A 146 -4.55 22.11 3.76
N THR A 147 -5.39 21.32 4.44
CA THR A 147 -6.68 21.77 5.02
C THR A 147 -6.57 22.12 6.50
N MET A 148 -5.51 21.70 7.19
CA MET A 148 -5.37 21.81 8.64
C MET A 148 -5.51 23.24 9.16
N ALA A 149 -4.99 24.23 8.42
CA ALA A 149 -5.09 25.64 8.80
C ALA A 149 -6.54 26.14 8.98
N VAL A 150 -7.50 25.50 8.32
CA VAL A 150 -8.93 25.83 8.37
C VAL A 150 -9.70 24.83 9.24
N VAL A 151 -9.38 23.55 9.14
CA VAL A 151 -10.10 22.49 9.85
C VAL A 151 -9.82 22.53 11.36
N MET A 152 -8.61 22.87 11.78
CA MET A 152 -8.25 22.95 13.20
C MET A 152 -9.08 23.99 13.99
N PRO A 153 -9.20 25.27 13.58
CA PRO A 153 -10.04 26.23 14.29
C PRO A 153 -11.54 25.90 14.21
N MET A 154 -11.98 25.16 13.18
CA MET A 154 -13.37 24.72 13.03
C MET A 154 -13.75 23.64 14.05
N ILE A 155 -12.87 22.65 14.24
CA ILE A 155 -13.06 21.54 15.19
C ILE A 155 -13.02 22.05 16.63
N THR A 156 -12.08 22.94 16.96
CA THR A 156 -11.98 23.51 18.31
C THR A 156 -13.17 24.39 18.69
N GLN A 157 -13.72 25.14 17.73
CA GLN A 157 -14.97 25.89 17.92
C GLN A 157 -16.20 24.98 18.08
N ALA A 158 -16.23 23.85 17.36
CA ALA A 158 -17.28 22.84 17.51
C ALA A 158 -17.15 21.99 18.80
N GLY A 159 -16.07 22.15 19.57
CA GLY A 159 -15.82 21.38 20.80
C GLY A 159 -15.52 19.90 20.55
N ILE A 160 -15.07 19.54 19.35
CA ILE A 160 -14.73 18.17 18.98
C ILE A 160 -13.29 17.88 19.41
N ASP A 161 -13.05 16.69 19.94
CA ASP A 161 -11.72 16.25 20.37
C ASP A 161 -10.78 16.07 19.16
N LEU A 162 -9.59 16.67 19.23
CA LEU A 162 -8.61 16.64 18.13
C LEU A 162 -8.03 15.24 17.88
N ILE A 163 -8.15 14.31 18.83
CA ILE A 163 -7.69 12.92 18.68
C ILE A 163 -8.35 12.23 17.47
N TRP A 164 -9.52 12.69 17.04
CA TRP A 164 -10.18 12.16 15.84
C TRP A 164 -9.50 12.53 14.52
N PHE A 165 -8.61 13.52 14.51
CA PHE A 165 -7.96 14.05 13.31
C PHE A 165 -6.43 14.07 13.41
N GLY A 166 -5.84 13.49 14.47
CA GLY A 166 -4.39 13.39 14.71
C GLY A 166 -4.03 12.26 15.65
#